data_AF-A0A838TL80-F1
#
_entry.id   AF-A0A838TL80-F1
#
_cell.length_a   1.000
_cell.length_b   1.000
_cell.length_c   1.000
_cell.angle_alpha   90.00
_cell.angle_beta   90.00
_cell.angle_gamma   90.00
#
_symmetry.space_group_name_H-M   'P 1'
#
loop_
_entity.id
_entity.type
_entity.pdbx_description
1 polymer ?
#
loop_
_entity_poly.entity_id
_entity_poly.type
_entity_poly.pdbx_seq_one_letter_code
_entity_poly.pdbx_strand_id
1 'polypeptide(L)'
;MKRILFLLSAAIVTIFTQCDTLKNLPTNTSGGLFSLNGNWQLASTTDGNAMQGTVVQVVPGFSEATARTLNNNTYCLRDKDVVWRGLKSSGSGVFTIENLVSACNGTVLYKPATITVLSNDEISIKGSNASAAELVQTWSRVAN
;
A
#
# COMPACT_ATOMS: atom_id res chain seq x y z
N MET A 1 -61.79 13.18 -13.89
CA MET A 1 -60.57 12.44 -14.27
C MET A 1 -59.37 13.14 -13.66
N LYS A 2 -58.92 12.66 -12.50
CA LYS A 2 -57.75 13.18 -11.77
C LYS A 2 -56.95 11.95 -11.38
N ARG A 3 -55.72 11.84 -11.88
CA ARG A 3 -54.56 11.13 -11.28
C ARG A 3 -53.54 10.89 -12.39
N ILE A 4 -52.28 11.14 -12.05
CA ILE A 4 -51.02 10.77 -12.70
C ILE A 4 -50.19 12.04 -12.94
N LEU A 5 -49.54 12.51 -11.86
CA LEU A 5 -48.34 13.34 -11.94
C LEU A 5 -47.69 13.40 -10.55
N PHE A 6 -47.09 12.28 -10.11
CA PHE A 6 -46.29 12.24 -8.88
C PHE A 6 -45.30 11.06 -8.92
N LEU A 7 -44.39 11.04 -9.89
CA LEU A 7 -43.25 10.10 -9.91
C LEU A 7 -42.06 10.78 -10.59
N LEU A 8 -41.43 11.76 -9.95
CA LEU A 8 -40.17 12.33 -10.47
C LEU A 8 -39.20 12.89 -9.41
N SER A 9 -39.42 12.62 -8.13
CA SER A 9 -38.62 13.22 -7.04
C SER A 9 -37.80 12.23 -6.19
N ALA A 10 -37.70 10.95 -6.57
CA ALA A 10 -36.98 9.93 -5.78
C ALA A 10 -35.52 9.66 -6.22
N ALA A 11 -34.94 10.46 -7.12
CA ALA A 11 -33.62 10.17 -7.73
C ALA A 11 -32.45 11.03 -7.23
N ILE A 12 -32.63 11.86 -6.18
CA ILE A 12 -31.58 12.80 -5.72
C ILE A 12 -30.95 12.41 -4.35
N VAL A 13 -31.43 11.35 -3.69
CA VAL A 13 -30.97 10.97 -2.33
C VAL A 13 -30.03 9.76 -2.31
N THR A 14 -29.26 9.52 -3.38
CA THR A 14 -28.25 8.43 -3.40
C THR A 14 -26.81 8.93 -3.56
N ILE A 15 -26.60 10.24 -3.71
CA ILE A 15 -25.25 10.80 -3.90
C ILE A 15 -24.54 11.04 -2.55
N PHE A 16 -25.27 11.15 -1.44
CA PHE A 16 -24.67 11.45 -0.13
C PHE A 16 -24.22 10.22 0.67
N THR A 17 -24.64 9.00 0.32
CA THR A 17 -24.27 7.79 1.08
C THR A 17 -22.89 7.24 0.71
N GLN A 18 -22.30 7.68 -0.42
CA GLN A 18 -20.96 7.23 -0.84
C GLN A 18 -19.82 7.86 -0.01
N CYS A 19 -20.06 9.01 0.64
CA CYS A 19 -19.08 9.60 1.55
C CYS A 19 -18.93 8.80 2.86
N ASP A 20 -20.01 8.19 3.36
CA ASP A 20 -19.95 7.42 4.61
C ASP A 20 -19.26 6.06 4.44
N THR A 21 -19.26 5.50 3.23
CA THR A 21 -18.56 4.23 2.95
C THR A 21 -17.05 4.40 2.99
N LEU A 22 -16.51 5.56 2.58
CA LEU A 22 -15.08 5.87 2.69
C LEU A 22 -14.65 6.15 4.13
N LYS A 23 -15.55 6.69 4.96
CA LYS A 23 -15.27 7.06 6.36
C LYS A 23 -15.06 5.85 7.27
N ASN A 24 -15.56 4.67 6.87
CA ASN A 24 -15.50 3.43 7.63
C ASN A 24 -14.52 2.39 7.05
N LEU A 25 -13.72 2.76 6.04
CA LEU A 25 -12.63 1.88 5.59
C LEU A 25 -11.55 1.83 6.67
N PRO A 26 -10.98 0.65 6.98
CA PRO A 26 -9.88 0.53 7.93
C PRO A 26 -8.77 1.53 7.58
N THR A 27 -8.37 2.35 8.55
CA THR A 27 -7.31 3.38 8.39
C THR A 27 -5.91 2.78 8.28
N ASN A 28 -5.80 1.47 8.07
CA ASN A 28 -4.54 0.73 7.98
C ASN A 28 -3.54 1.36 6.99
N THR A 29 -4.05 1.97 5.91
CA THR A 29 -3.27 2.62 4.84
C THR A 29 -3.41 4.13 4.81
N SER A 30 -4.09 4.73 5.79
CA SER A 30 -4.31 6.18 5.89
C SER A 30 -3.97 6.70 7.30
N GLY A 31 -3.12 7.72 7.38
CA GLY A 31 -2.64 8.28 8.64
C GLY A 31 -2.53 9.80 8.53
N GLY A 32 -3.30 10.53 9.32
CA GLY A 32 -3.43 11.97 9.16
C GLY A 32 -3.96 12.33 7.76
N LEU A 33 -3.23 13.19 7.04
CA LEU A 33 -3.54 13.60 5.66
C LEU A 33 -2.88 12.70 4.59
N PHE A 34 -2.05 11.75 4.99
CA PHE A 34 -1.29 10.91 4.07
C PHE A 34 -1.97 9.55 3.86
N SER A 35 -1.88 9.02 2.64
CA SER A 35 -2.35 7.69 2.29
C SER A 35 -1.35 6.92 1.46
N LEU A 36 -1.12 5.67 1.84
CA LEU A 36 -0.31 4.69 1.11
C LEU A 36 -1.04 4.13 -0.11
N ASN A 37 -2.33 4.43 -0.31
CA ASN A 37 -3.11 3.89 -1.42
C ASN A 37 -2.50 4.25 -2.78
N GLY A 38 -2.46 3.30 -3.71
CA GLY A 38 -1.92 3.48 -5.06
C GLY A 38 -0.71 2.58 -5.33
N ASN A 39 0.03 2.93 -6.38
CA ASN A 39 1.21 2.18 -6.82
C ASN A 39 2.50 2.82 -6.33
N TRP A 40 3.43 1.98 -5.90
CA TRP A 40 4.74 2.38 -5.40
C TRP A 40 5.81 1.56 -6.08
N GLN A 41 6.79 2.23 -6.66
CA GLN A 41 7.96 1.61 -7.26
C GLN A 41 9.15 1.67 -6.30
N LEU A 42 9.85 0.56 -6.11
CA LEU A 42 11.10 0.52 -5.35
C LEU A 42 12.18 1.26 -6.13
N ALA A 43 12.50 2.48 -5.70
CA ALA A 43 13.47 3.34 -6.35
C ALA A 43 14.90 2.95 -5.97
N SER A 44 15.14 2.60 -4.71
CA SER A 44 16.44 2.16 -4.22
C SER A 44 16.32 1.24 -3.01
N THR A 45 17.33 0.39 -2.82
CA THR A 45 17.43 -0.50 -1.67
C THR A 45 18.88 -0.75 -1.31
N THR A 46 19.12 -1.05 -0.03
CA THR A 46 20.47 -1.34 0.51
C THR A 46 20.89 -2.81 0.35
N ASP A 47 19.98 -3.70 -0.04
CA ASP A 47 20.19 -5.15 -0.17
C ASP A 47 20.57 -5.63 -1.58
N GLY A 48 21.38 -4.85 -2.30
CA GLY A 48 21.96 -5.27 -3.58
C GLY A 48 21.00 -5.22 -4.77
N ASN A 49 19.97 -4.37 -4.70
CA ASN A 49 19.05 -4.04 -5.80
C ASN A 49 18.19 -5.20 -6.32
N ALA A 50 18.03 -6.27 -5.53
CA ALA A 50 17.38 -7.52 -5.91
C ALA A 50 15.88 -7.42 -6.28
N MET A 51 15.24 -6.31 -5.90
CA MET A 51 13.86 -5.99 -6.25
C MET A 51 13.73 -4.60 -6.89
N GLN A 52 14.85 -3.92 -7.19
CA GLN A 52 14.82 -2.51 -7.60
C GLN A 52 13.99 -2.35 -8.88
N GLY A 53 13.05 -1.39 -8.85
CA GLY A 53 12.07 -1.16 -9.90
C GLY A 53 10.80 -2.00 -9.79
N THR A 54 10.68 -2.88 -8.79
CA THR A 54 9.42 -3.57 -8.47
C THR A 54 8.34 -2.55 -8.12
N VAL A 55 7.15 -2.74 -8.69
CA VAL A 55 5.96 -1.94 -8.39
C VAL A 55 5.02 -2.78 -7.53
N VAL A 56 4.58 -2.21 -6.41
CA VAL A 56 3.53 -2.77 -5.56
C VAL A 56 2.29 -1.89 -5.57
N GLN A 57 1.11 -2.49 -5.42
CA GLN A 57 -0.16 -1.82 -5.30
C GLN A 57 -0.73 -1.99 -3.89
N VAL A 58 -1.09 -0.86 -3.28
CA VAL A 58 -1.80 -0.78 -2.01
C VAL A 58 -3.25 -0.40 -2.29
N VAL A 59 -4.19 -1.27 -1.94
CA VAL A 59 -5.62 -1.05 -2.14
C VAL A 59 -6.23 -0.47 -0.85
N PRO A 60 -7.07 0.59 -0.92
CA PRO A 60 -7.74 1.15 0.25
C PRO A 60 -8.49 0.08 1.06
N GLY A 61 -8.29 0.09 2.38
CA GLY A 61 -8.94 -0.83 3.31
C GLY A 61 -8.29 -2.22 3.43
N PHE A 62 -7.32 -2.56 2.57
CA PHE A 62 -6.49 -3.75 2.69
C PHE A 62 -5.22 -3.43 3.46
N SER A 63 -4.73 -4.36 4.28
CA SER A 63 -3.48 -4.22 5.04
C SER A 63 -2.27 -4.76 4.28
N GLU A 64 -2.32 -4.77 2.94
CA GLU A 64 -1.31 -5.43 2.10
C GLU A 64 -0.90 -4.57 0.90
N ALA A 65 0.36 -4.71 0.48
CA ALA A 65 0.87 -4.25 -0.80
C ALA A 65 1.27 -5.44 -1.65
N THR A 66 0.68 -5.57 -2.84
CA THR A 66 0.87 -6.70 -3.73
C THR A 66 1.73 -6.32 -4.93
N ALA A 67 2.68 -7.18 -5.31
CA ALA A 67 3.49 -6.97 -6.50
C ALA A 67 2.60 -6.91 -7.75
N ARG A 68 2.86 -5.93 -8.62
CA ARG A 68 2.21 -5.75 -9.93
C ARG A 68 3.18 -5.85 -11.09
N THR A 69 4.42 -5.46 -10.83
CA THR A 69 5.51 -5.52 -11.80
C THR A 69 6.77 -5.85 -11.03
N LEU A 70 7.49 -6.86 -11.49
CA LEU A 70 8.73 -7.29 -10.90
C LEU A 70 9.84 -6.91 -11.87
N ASN A 71 10.58 -5.84 -11.57
CA ASN A 71 11.76 -5.45 -12.33
C ASN A 71 13.01 -5.93 -11.60
N ASN A 72 13.98 -6.44 -12.35
CA ASN A 72 15.24 -6.98 -11.85
C ASN A 72 15.06 -7.96 -10.66
N ASN A 73 14.11 -8.89 -10.79
CA ASN A 73 13.73 -9.81 -9.73
C ASN A 73 14.71 -10.97 -9.61
N THR A 74 15.78 -10.77 -8.87
CA THR A 74 16.70 -11.85 -8.48
C THR A 74 16.16 -12.65 -7.29
N TYR A 75 15.03 -12.22 -6.73
CA TYR A 75 14.28 -12.90 -5.69
C TYR A 75 13.28 -13.90 -6.27
N CYS A 76 12.84 -14.85 -5.45
CA CYS A 76 11.82 -15.83 -5.85
C CYS A 76 10.37 -15.29 -5.89
N LEU A 77 10.19 -13.96 -5.92
CA LEU A 77 8.86 -13.33 -5.96
C LEU A 77 8.17 -13.53 -7.31
N ARG A 78 6.83 -13.50 -7.29
CA ARG A 78 5.95 -13.63 -8.44
C ARG A 78 4.96 -12.46 -8.50
N ASP A 79 4.37 -12.26 -9.67
CA ASP A 79 3.28 -11.31 -9.80
C ASP A 79 2.17 -11.63 -8.80
N LYS A 80 1.61 -10.59 -8.17
CA LYS A 80 0.60 -10.64 -7.10
C LYS A 80 1.06 -11.19 -5.75
N ASP A 81 2.33 -11.52 -5.57
CA ASP A 81 2.84 -11.84 -4.23
C ASP A 81 2.73 -10.63 -3.30
N VAL A 82 2.43 -10.89 -2.03
CA VAL A 82 2.31 -9.83 -1.01
C VAL A 82 3.71 -9.44 -0.55
N VAL A 83 4.14 -8.21 -0.86
CA VAL A 83 5.47 -7.69 -0.51
C VAL A 83 5.45 -7.02 0.86
N TRP A 84 4.37 -6.29 1.17
CA TRP A 84 4.13 -5.70 2.49
C TRP A 84 2.86 -6.31 3.05
N ARG A 85 2.93 -6.97 4.20
CA ARG A 85 1.77 -7.56 4.87
C ARG A 85 1.60 -6.99 6.28
N GLY A 86 0.35 -6.72 6.64
CA GLY A 86 0.00 -6.20 7.96
C GLY A 86 0.33 -4.72 8.09
N LEU A 87 0.02 -3.91 7.06
CA LEU A 87 0.10 -2.46 7.12
C LEU A 87 -0.80 -1.93 8.24
N LYS A 88 -0.24 -1.06 9.09
CA LYS A 88 -0.96 -0.38 10.18
C LYS A 88 -0.56 1.08 10.23
N SER A 89 -1.53 1.96 10.50
CA SER A 89 -1.32 3.39 10.73
C SER A 89 -1.42 3.68 12.23
N SER A 90 -0.47 4.43 12.80
CA SER A 90 -0.52 4.86 14.21
C SER A 90 -1.21 6.22 14.39
N GLY A 91 -1.83 6.77 13.35
CA GLY A 91 -2.58 8.04 13.42
C GLY A 91 -1.74 9.32 13.30
N SER A 92 -0.43 9.27 13.55
CA SER A 92 0.51 10.40 13.44
C SER A 92 1.24 10.50 12.09
N GLY A 93 0.80 9.78 11.07
CA GLY A 93 1.49 9.69 9.78
C GLY A 93 2.67 8.70 9.77
N VAL A 94 2.83 7.92 10.84
CA VAL A 94 3.74 6.78 10.91
C VAL A 94 2.98 5.51 10.58
N PHE A 95 3.57 4.66 9.74
CA PHE A 95 3.01 3.36 9.41
C PHE A 95 3.99 2.25 9.76
N THR A 96 3.47 1.09 10.11
CA THR A 96 4.27 -0.12 10.34
C THR A 96 3.85 -1.22 9.38
N ILE A 97 4.80 -2.09 9.07
CA ILE A 97 4.60 -3.31 8.30
C ILE A 97 5.00 -4.46 9.24
N GLU A 98 4.06 -5.36 9.54
CA GLU A 98 4.37 -6.54 10.36
C GLU A 98 5.31 -7.50 9.61
N ASN A 99 5.12 -7.64 8.31
CA ASN A 99 5.81 -8.60 7.46
C ASN A 99 6.20 -7.96 6.12
N LEU A 100 7.39 -7.36 6.06
CA LEU A 100 8.06 -6.91 4.84
C LEU A 100 8.91 -8.04 4.28
N VAL A 101 8.87 -8.26 2.96
CA VAL A 101 9.81 -9.16 2.29
C VAL A 101 11.24 -8.66 2.47
N SER A 102 12.04 -9.46 3.15
CA SER A 102 13.44 -9.17 3.51
C SER A 102 14.47 -9.96 2.71
N ALA A 103 14.03 -11.07 2.10
CA ALA A 103 14.77 -11.89 1.15
C ALA A 103 13.84 -12.93 0.51
N CYS A 104 14.23 -13.51 -0.62
CA CYS A 104 13.53 -14.66 -1.22
C CYS A 104 14.50 -15.56 -1.99
N ASN A 105 14.96 -16.65 -1.36
CA ASN A 105 15.84 -17.67 -1.96
C ASN A 105 15.18 -19.06 -1.86
N GLY A 106 14.14 -19.29 -2.67
CA GLY A 106 13.28 -20.48 -2.63
C GLY A 106 12.06 -20.35 -1.72
N THR A 107 12.21 -19.64 -0.59
CA THR A 107 11.11 -19.29 0.32
C THR A 107 11.18 -17.80 0.65
N VAL A 108 10.03 -17.14 0.71
CA VAL A 108 9.93 -15.73 1.09
C VAL A 108 10.19 -15.59 2.60
N LEU A 109 11.10 -14.70 2.96
CA LEU A 109 11.40 -14.38 4.36
C LEU A 109 10.85 -13.00 4.70
N TYR A 110 10.07 -12.94 5.78
CA TYR A 110 9.44 -11.71 6.26
C TYR A 110 10.10 -11.20 7.54
N LYS A 111 10.20 -9.88 7.65
CA LYS A 111 10.65 -9.16 8.85
C LYS A 111 9.77 -7.93 9.08
N PRO A 112 9.60 -7.47 10.33
CA PRO A 112 8.88 -6.23 10.60
C PRO A 112 9.67 -5.02 10.08
N ALA A 113 8.95 -3.97 9.71
CA ALA A 113 9.51 -2.71 9.23
C ALA A 113 8.64 -1.51 9.61
N THR A 114 9.22 -0.32 9.51
CA THR A 114 8.52 0.96 9.73
C THR A 114 8.60 1.79 8.46
N ILE A 115 7.51 2.48 8.13
CA ILE A 115 7.44 3.42 7.02
C ILE A 115 7.50 4.85 7.57
N THR A 116 8.38 5.65 6.99
CA THR A 116 8.45 7.09 7.17
C THR A 116 8.04 7.77 5.87
N VAL A 117 7.08 8.68 5.95
CA VAL A 117 6.69 9.52 4.82
C VAL A 117 7.75 10.61 4.64
N LEU A 118 8.38 10.66 3.46
CA LEU A 118 9.35 11.70 3.11
C LEU A 118 8.68 12.85 2.35
N SER A 119 7.74 12.50 1.46
CA SER A 119 6.88 13.43 0.73
C SER A 119 5.57 12.73 0.33
N ASN A 120 4.67 13.43 -0.37
CA ASN A 120 3.41 12.81 -0.86
C ASN A 120 3.64 11.65 -1.84
N ASP A 121 4.78 11.67 -2.52
CA ASP A 121 5.15 10.74 -3.59
C ASP A 121 6.37 9.89 -3.23
N GLU A 122 6.85 9.94 -1.99
CA GLU A 122 8.05 9.22 -1.57
C GLU A 122 7.95 8.76 -0.11
N ILE A 123 8.28 7.49 0.12
CA ILE A 123 8.35 6.88 1.44
C ILE A 123 9.68 6.15 1.62
N SER A 124 10.16 6.11 2.86
CA SER A 124 11.27 5.25 3.27
C SER A 124 10.73 4.13 4.13
N ILE A 125 11.14 2.89 3.84
CA ILE A 125 10.84 1.72 4.63
C ILE A 125 12.13 1.22 5.26
N LYS A 126 12.15 1.13 6.59
CA LYS A 126 13.31 0.69 7.38
C LYS A 126 12.99 -0.57 8.16
N GLY A 127 13.83 -1.59 8.02
CA GLY A 127 13.74 -2.88 8.69
C GLY A 127 15.09 -3.59 8.74
N SER A 128 15.07 -4.92 8.60
CA SER A 128 16.28 -5.74 8.52
C SER A 128 16.18 -6.78 7.41
N ASN A 129 17.30 -7.11 6.78
CA ASN A 129 17.38 -8.16 5.77
C ASN A 129 17.51 -9.55 6.43
N ALA A 130 17.64 -10.61 5.62
CA ALA A 130 17.79 -11.99 6.11
C ALA A 130 19.03 -12.20 7.02
N SER A 131 20.08 -11.39 6.85
CA SER A 131 21.31 -11.44 7.67
C SER A 131 21.25 -10.54 8.92
N ALA A 132 20.06 -10.00 9.25
CA ALA A 132 19.85 -9.03 10.33
C ALA A 132 20.62 -7.70 10.16
N ALA A 133 21.18 -7.44 8.98
CA ALA A 133 21.71 -6.12 8.65
C ALA A 133 20.56 -5.15 8.36
N GLU A 134 20.83 -3.86 8.54
CA GLU A 134 19.85 -2.81 8.27
C GLU A 134 19.39 -2.87 6.80
N LEU A 135 18.08 -2.84 6.60
CA LEU A 135 17.44 -2.74 5.30
C LEU A 135 16.69 -1.41 5.22
N VAL A 136 17.15 -0.54 4.35
CA VAL A 136 16.46 0.69 3.96
C VAL A 136 16.06 0.60 2.50
N GLN A 137 14.78 0.86 2.24
CA GLN A 137 14.18 0.93 0.91
C GLN A 137 13.52 2.29 0.72
N THR A 138 13.74 2.91 -0.44
CA THR A 138 13.01 4.11 -0.84
C THR A 138 12.03 3.75 -1.95
N TRP A 139 10.78 4.12 -1.76
CA TRP A 139 9.70 3.86 -2.71
C TRP A 139 9.08 5.16 -3.18
N SER A 140 8.85 5.26 -4.50
CA SER A 140 8.26 6.42 -5.13
C SER A 140 6.89 6.08 -5.71
N ARG A 141 5.94 7.00 -5.60
CA ARG A 141 4.61 6.84 -6.19
C ARG A 141 4.73 6.83 -7.72
N VAL A 142 3.99 5.95 -8.37
CA VAL A 142 3.91 5.89 -9.84
C VAL A 142 2.47 5.96 -10.31
N ALA A 143 2.25 6.66 -11.43
CA ALA A 143 0.96 6.67 -12.09
C ALA A 143 0.64 5.27 -12.65
N ASN A 144 -0.65 4.89 -12.65
CA ASN A 144 -1.12 3.66 -13.27
C ASN A 144 -0.92 3.69 -14.79
#